data_AF-A0A2S0P943-F1
#
_entry.id   AF-A0A2S0P943-F1
#
_cell.length_a   1.000
_cell.length_b   1.000
_cell.length_c   1.000
_cell.angle_alpha   90.00
_cell.angle_beta   90.00
_cell.angle_gamma   90.00
#
_symmetry.space_group_name_H-M   'P 1'
#
loop_
_entity.id
_entity.type
_entity.pdbx_description
1 polymer ?
#
loop_
_entity_poly.entity_id
_entity_poly.type
_entity_poly.pdbx_seq_one_letter_code
_entity_poly.pdbx_strand_id
1 'polypeptide(L)'
;MYRVRQFQVGDMINAGGVVGTVRDIGLFATTIDTLDNLHTIVGNNKLFSDNIVNLSANPYRRVDLKMQLANGVDIVAVAAALRNRLSTLPGVQPDPAPSVELLEFNLAGPVLAVRPFCHNDVYWDVYFATNQAISDVARDNQLPPAEQPVLVRQR
;
A
#
# COMPACT_ATOMS: atom_id res chain seq x y z
N MET A 1 -16.66 34.11 2.24
CA MET A 1 -15.89 33.18 3.11
C MET A 1 -15.65 31.91 2.31
N TYR A 2 -14.42 31.68 1.84
CA TYR A 2 -14.10 30.51 1.01
C TYR A 2 -14.12 29.27 1.90
N ARG A 3 -15.06 28.36 1.66
CA ARG A 3 -15.25 27.16 2.46
C ARG A 3 -14.18 26.15 2.04
N VAL A 4 -13.19 25.92 2.89
CA VAL A 4 -12.18 24.86 2.68
C VAL A 4 -12.91 23.52 2.79
N ARG A 5 -13.20 22.90 1.64
CA ARG A 5 -13.68 21.52 1.58
C ARG A 5 -12.48 20.60 1.74
N GLN A 6 -12.54 19.68 2.69
CA GLN A 6 -11.49 18.68 2.93
C GLN A 6 -11.43 17.62 1.79
N PHE A 7 -12.53 17.47 1.06
CA PHE A 7 -12.69 16.61 -0.11
C PHE A 7 -13.85 17.12 -0.99
N GLN A 8 -13.88 16.67 -2.25
CA GLN A 8 -14.92 16.98 -3.22
C GLN A 8 -15.46 15.72 -3.91
N VAL A 9 -16.52 15.88 -4.70
CA VAL A 9 -17.05 14.80 -5.55
C VAL A 9 -15.94 14.35 -6.52
N GLY A 10 -15.74 13.04 -6.62
CA GLY A 10 -14.66 12.42 -7.39
C GLY A 10 -13.42 12.06 -6.56
N ASP A 11 -13.27 12.61 -5.35
CA ASP A 11 -12.14 12.24 -4.49
C ASP A 11 -12.35 10.84 -3.90
N MET A 12 -11.29 10.05 -3.86
CA MET A 12 -11.25 8.81 -3.09
C MET A 12 -10.84 9.14 -1.65
N ILE A 13 -11.66 8.76 -0.68
CA ILE A 13 -11.43 9.05 0.74
C ILE A 13 -11.51 7.79 1.59
N ASN A 14 -10.83 7.81 2.75
CA ASN A 14 -11.04 6.90 3.86
C ASN A 14 -11.50 7.73 5.07
N ALA A 15 -12.79 7.65 5.40
CA ALA A 15 -13.40 8.40 6.49
C ALA A 15 -14.69 7.71 6.98
N GLY A 16 -15.06 7.91 8.24
CA GLY A 16 -16.30 7.36 8.80
C GLY A 16 -16.38 5.82 8.76
N GLY A 17 -15.22 5.14 8.64
CA GLY A 17 -15.10 3.69 8.46
C GLY A 17 -15.38 3.19 7.05
N VAL A 18 -15.41 4.07 6.04
CA VAL A 18 -15.70 3.74 4.64
C VAL A 18 -14.54 4.22 3.77
N VAL A 19 -14.11 3.36 2.84
CA VAL A 19 -13.15 3.71 1.80
C VAL A 19 -13.84 3.67 0.44
N GLY A 20 -13.77 4.77 -0.31
CA GLY A 20 -14.39 4.83 -1.63
C GLY A 20 -14.35 6.22 -2.26
N THR A 21 -14.96 6.34 -3.42
CA THR A 21 -15.04 7.58 -4.19
C THR A 21 -16.29 8.35 -3.82
N VAL A 22 -16.13 9.63 -3.49
CA VAL A 22 -17.24 10.52 -3.15
C VAL A 22 -18.08 10.76 -4.40
N ARG A 23 -19.35 10.35 -4.37
CA ARG A 23 -20.29 10.54 -5.47
C ARG A 23 -21.13 11.80 -5.32
N ASP A 24 -21.60 12.11 -4.12
CA ASP A 24 -22.40 13.30 -3.85
C ASP A 24 -22.20 13.79 -2.42
N ILE A 25 -22.33 15.11 -2.21
CA ILE A 25 -22.19 15.76 -0.91
C ILE A 25 -23.48 16.54 -0.62
N GLY A 26 -24.40 15.89 0.09
CA GLY A 26 -25.66 16.48 0.51
C GLY A 26 -25.55 17.30 1.80
N LEU A 27 -26.67 17.90 2.21
CA LEU A 27 -26.74 18.74 3.40
C LEU A 27 -26.45 17.96 4.71
N PHE A 28 -26.95 16.73 4.80
CA PHE A 28 -26.87 15.90 6.02
C PHE A 28 -26.01 14.65 5.88
N ALA A 29 -25.79 14.17 4.65
CA ALA A 29 -25.03 12.98 4.37
C ALA A 29 -24.23 13.13 3.08
N THR A 30 -23.17 12.35 2.99
CA THR A 30 -22.32 12.20 1.81
C THR A 30 -22.48 10.78 1.29
N THR A 31 -22.53 10.66 -0.02
CA THR A 31 -22.65 9.39 -0.72
C THR A 31 -21.28 8.99 -1.25
N ILE A 32 -20.86 7.76 -0.93
CA ILE A 32 -19.56 7.19 -1.26
C ILE A 32 -19.80 5.85 -1.96
N ASP A 33 -19.25 5.69 -3.16
CA ASP A 33 -19.22 4.40 -3.84
C ASP A 33 -17.92 3.69 -3.44
N THR A 34 -18.05 2.52 -2.81
CA THR A 34 -16.90 1.71 -2.35
C THR A 34 -16.21 1.01 -3.51
N LEU A 35 -15.02 0.45 -3.24
CA LEU A 35 -14.25 -0.33 -4.24
C LEU A 35 -15.02 -1.54 -4.77
N ASP A 36 -15.91 -2.12 -3.97
CA ASP A 36 -16.78 -3.23 -4.34
C ASP A 36 -18.08 -2.77 -5.03
N ASN A 37 -18.13 -1.51 -5.47
CA ASN A 37 -19.27 -0.87 -6.14
C ASN A 37 -20.54 -0.82 -5.27
N LEU A 38 -20.39 -0.74 -3.94
CA LEU A 38 -21.52 -0.55 -3.02
C LEU A 38 -21.80 0.93 -2.77
N HIS A 39 -23.07 1.31 -2.90
CA HIS A 39 -23.55 2.66 -2.67
C HIS A 39 -23.76 2.95 -1.19
N THR A 40 -22.84 3.68 -0.58
CA THR A 40 -22.80 3.89 0.88
C THR A 40 -23.13 5.33 1.24
N ILE A 41 -24.14 5.53 2.09
CA ILE A 41 -24.55 6.85 2.59
C ILE A 41 -24.02 7.02 4.01
N VAL A 42 -23.20 8.05 4.23
CA VAL A 42 -22.59 8.34 5.53
C VAL A 42 -23.04 9.72 6.01
N GLY A 43 -23.62 9.79 7.20
CA GLY A 43 -24.00 11.07 7.81
C GLY A 43 -22.78 11.99 8.01
N ASN A 44 -22.93 13.27 7.68
CA ASN A 44 -21.83 14.24 7.71
C ASN A 44 -21.18 14.32 9.10
N ASN A 45 -21.98 14.29 10.18
CA ASN A 45 -21.45 14.28 11.55
C ASN A 45 -20.47 13.12 11.81
N LYS A 46 -20.70 11.94 11.22
CA LYS A 46 -19.80 10.78 11.34
C LYS A 46 -18.54 10.93 10.49
N LEU A 47 -18.63 11.58 9.33
CA LEU A 47 -17.46 11.85 8.50
C LEU A 47 -16.53 12.88 9.14
N PHE A 48 -17.08 13.88 9.81
CA PHE A 48 -16.32 14.96 10.46
C PHE A 48 -16.00 14.69 11.94
N SER A 49 -16.39 13.54 12.49
CA SER A 49 -16.10 13.19 13.90
C SER A 49 -14.67 12.69 14.11
N ASP A 50 -13.94 12.34 13.05
CA ASP A 50 -12.58 11.81 13.11
C ASP A 50 -11.78 12.26 11.88
N ASN A 51 -10.54 11.81 11.76
CA ASN A 51 -9.63 12.07 10.65
C ASN A 51 -10.24 11.64 9.31
N ILE A 52 -10.09 12.52 8.32
CA ILE A 52 -10.45 12.26 6.93
C ILE A 52 -9.16 12.07 6.15
N VAL A 53 -8.94 10.87 5.61
CA VAL A 53 -7.79 10.61 4.74
C VAL A 53 -8.23 10.76 3.29
N ASN A 54 -7.85 11.85 2.64
CA ASN A 54 -8.10 12.06 1.22
C ASN A 54 -6.96 11.44 0.40
N LEU A 55 -7.28 10.36 -0.30
CA LEU A 55 -6.33 9.60 -1.12
C LEU A 55 -6.06 10.26 -2.48
N SER A 56 -6.92 11.19 -2.90
CA SER A 56 -6.83 11.92 -4.17
C SER A 56 -6.17 13.30 -4.04
N ALA A 57 -6.06 13.84 -2.82
CA ALA A 57 -5.56 15.20 -2.59
C ALA A 57 -4.09 15.40 -3.01
N ASN A 58 -3.26 14.36 -2.89
CA ASN A 58 -1.87 14.38 -3.36
C ASN A 58 -1.76 13.65 -4.71
N PRO A 59 -0.93 14.11 -5.66
CA PRO A 59 -0.86 13.53 -7.01
C PRO A 59 -0.23 12.13 -7.05
N TYR A 60 0.52 11.74 -6.02
CA TYR A 60 1.14 10.43 -5.93
C TYR A 60 1.07 9.90 -4.50
N ARG A 61 1.18 8.57 -4.38
CA ARG A 61 1.20 7.90 -3.09
C ARG A 61 2.16 6.71 -3.11
N ARG A 62 2.52 6.26 -1.91
CA ARG A 62 3.41 5.13 -1.69
C ARG A 62 2.62 3.83 -1.59
N VAL A 63 3.07 2.79 -2.27
CA VAL A 63 2.67 1.40 -2.00
C VAL A 63 3.51 0.89 -0.82
N ASP A 64 2.91 0.25 0.17
CA ASP A 64 3.64 -0.32 1.32
C ASP A 64 3.45 -1.83 1.32
N LEU A 65 4.49 -2.56 0.93
CA LEU A 65 4.53 -4.01 0.92
C LEU A 65 5.70 -4.52 1.74
N LYS A 66 5.63 -5.79 2.14
CA LYS A 66 6.68 -6.46 2.92
C LYS A 66 7.12 -7.72 2.20
N MET A 67 8.42 -8.00 2.24
CA MET A 67 9.00 -9.27 1.81
C MET A 67 9.71 -9.90 3.01
N GLN A 68 9.19 -11.04 3.47
CA GLN A 68 9.87 -11.86 4.46
C GLN A 68 10.99 -12.65 3.77
N LEU A 69 12.19 -12.61 4.35
CA LEU A 69 13.33 -13.42 3.94
C LEU A 69 13.63 -14.48 5.01
N ALA A 70 14.19 -15.61 4.58
CA ALA A 70 14.76 -16.60 5.48
C ALA A 70 16.08 -16.09 6.08
N ASN A 71 16.47 -16.69 7.21
CA ASN A 71 17.77 -16.41 7.82
C ASN A 71 18.93 -16.84 6.90
N GLY A 72 20.00 -16.04 6.87
CA GLY A 72 21.19 -16.31 6.06
C GLY A 72 21.14 -15.85 4.61
N VAL A 73 20.00 -15.30 4.15
CA VAL A 73 19.91 -14.64 2.84
C VAL A 73 20.68 -13.32 2.85
N ASP A 74 21.40 -13.02 1.76
CA ASP A 74 22.05 -11.72 1.57
C ASP A 74 21.00 -10.63 1.30
N ILE A 75 20.65 -9.91 2.37
CA ILE A 75 19.66 -8.85 2.37
C ILE A 75 20.05 -7.72 1.41
N VAL A 76 21.34 -7.40 1.31
CA VAL A 76 21.82 -6.28 0.49
C VAL A 76 21.65 -6.61 -0.99
N ALA A 77 22.03 -7.83 -1.39
CA ALA A 77 21.86 -8.31 -2.75
C ALA A 77 20.37 -8.35 -3.16
N VAL A 78 19.49 -8.90 -2.32
CA VAL A 78 18.05 -8.97 -2.59
C VAL A 78 17.41 -7.58 -2.66
N ALA A 79 17.76 -6.69 -1.73
CA ALA A 79 17.23 -5.33 -1.73
C ALA A 79 17.70 -4.53 -2.96
N ALA A 80 18.92 -4.75 -3.45
CA ALA A 80 19.40 -4.14 -4.70
C ALA A 80 18.64 -4.69 -5.93
N ALA A 81 18.46 -6.01 -6.00
CA ALA A 81 17.69 -6.64 -7.08
C ALA A 81 16.24 -6.13 -7.14
N LEU A 82 15.59 -6.01 -5.98
CA LEU A 82 14.24 -5.44 -5.89
C LEU A 82 14.22 -3.98 -6.35
N ARG A 83 15.10 -3.11 -5.85
CA ARG A 83 15.13 -1.69 -6.30
C ARG A 83 15.25 -1.59 -7.81
N ASN A 84 16.15 -2.37 -8.42
CA ASN A 84 16.33 -2.40 -9.87
C ASN A 84 15.05 -2.87 -10.58
N ARG A 85 14.42 -3.94 -10.11
CA ARG A 85 13.17 -4.47 -10.69
C ARG A 85 12.04 -3.44 -10.61
N LEU A 86 11.85 -2.81 -9.45
CA LEU A 86 10.78 -1.82 -9.23
C LEU A 86 10.93 -0.60 -10.13
N SER A 87 12.16 -0.11 -10.33
CA SER A 87 12.43 1.02 -11.22
C SER A 87 12.09 0.75 -12.68
N THR A 88 11.90 -0.51 -13.08
CA THR A 88 11.47 -0.89 -14.44
C THR A 88 9.96 -1.11 -14.56
N LEU A 89 9.21 -1.08 -13.45
CA LEU A 89 7.77 -1.34 -13.48
C LEU A 89 7.00 -0.13 -14.04
N PRO A 90 6.05 -0.33 -14.97
CA PRO A 90 5.17 0.73 -15.42
C PRO A 90 4.39 1.37 -14.26
N GLY A 91 4.29 2.69 -14.26
CA GLY A 91 3.54 3.45 -13.25
C GLY A 91 4.30 3.76 -11.96
N VAL A 92 5.49 3.17 -11.75
CA VAL A 92 6.37 3.54 -10.65
C VAL A 92 7.07 4.87 -10.95
N GLN A 93 7.02 5.80 -9.99
CA GLN A 93 7.67 7.10 -10.06
C GLN A 93 9.20 6.93 -9.96
N PRO A 94 9.98 7.62 -10.81
CA PRO A 94 11.44 7.65 -10.68
C PRO A 94 11.89 8.59 -9.55
N ASP A 95 11.10 9.61 -9.25
CA ASP A 95 11.33 10.57 -8.17
C ASP A 95 10.01 10.87 -7.44
N PRO A 96 9.86 10.51 -6.15
CA PRO A 96 10.84 9.79 -5.33
C PRO A 96 11.07 8.35 -5.80
N ALA A 97 12.34 7.94 -5.79
CA ALA A 97 12.74 6.59 -6.18
C ALA A 97 12.17 5.52 -5.22
N PRO A 98 11.93 4.28 -5.70
CA PRO A 98 11.49 3.19 -4.85
C PRO A 98 12.48 2.89 -3.72
N SER A 99 11.98 2.80 -2.49
CA SER A 99 12.79 2.40 -1.33
C SER A 99 12.59 0.92 -1.02
N VAL A 100 13.68 0.20 -0.75
CA VAL A 100 13.65 -1.21 -0.31
C VAL A 100 14.58 -1.37 0.89
N GLU A 101 14.04 -1.23 2.09
CA GLU A 101 14.85 -1.15 3.31
C GLU A 101 14.57 -2.32 4.25
N LEU A 102 15.56 -2.69 5.06
CA LEU A 102 15.34 -3.62 6.17
C LEU A 102 14.41 -2.98 7.20
N LEU A 103 13.24 -3.58 7.38
CA LEU A 103 12.20 -3.08 8.26
C LEU A 103 12.40 -3.58 9.70
N GLU A 104 12.54 -4.90 9.85
CA GLU A 104 12.60 -5.57 11.14
C GLU A 104 13.19 -6.98 11.00
N PHE A 105 13.52 -7.60 12.14
CA PHE A 105 13.78 -9.03 12.25
C PHE A 105 12.68 -9.67 13.09
N ASN A 106 12.16 -10.81 12.63
CA ASN A 106 11.23 -11.63 13.40
C ASN A 106 11.72 -13.09 13.48
N LEU A 107 10.90 -13.99 14.04
CA LEU A 107 11.28 -15.40 14.23
C LEU A 107 11.55 -16.15 12.92
N ALA A 108 10.98 -15.69 11.79
CA ALA A 108 11.20 -16.28 10.47
C ALA A 108 12.41 -15.67 9.73
N GLY A 109 12.94 -14.54 10.23
CA GLY A 109 14.11 -13.86 9.70
C GLY A 109 13.87 -12.37 9.39
N PRO A 110 14.73 -11.76 8.55
CA PRO A 110 14.62 -10.35 8.19
C PRO A 110 13.40 -10.06 7.30
N VAL A 111 12.78 -8.90 7.51
CA VAL A 111 11.67 -8.39 6.70
C VAL A 111 12.13 -7.14 5.97
N LEU A 112 12.03 -7.14 4.65
CA LEU A 112 12.22 -5.94 3.84
C LEU A 112 10.88 -5.19 3.69
N ALA A 113 10.91 -3.87 3.85
CA ALA A 113 9.86 -2.98 3.37
C ALA A 113 10.12 -2.64 1.90
N VAL A 114 9.13 -2.88 1.05
CA VAL A 114 9.18 -2.67 -0.40
C VAL A 114 8.21 -1.56 -0.76
N ARG A 115 8.72 -0.40 -1.12
CA ARG A 115 7.95 0.85 -1.15
C ARG A 115 8.20 1.68 -2.41
N PRO A 116 7.58 1.32 -3.55
CA PRO A 116 7.51 2.19 -4.70
C PRO A 116 6.46 3.31 -4.50
N PHE A 117 6.65 4.42 -5.20
CA PHE A 117 5.66 5.49 -5.32
C PHE A 117 5.01 5.43 -6.70
N CYS A 118 3.73 5.81 -6.80
CA CYS A 118 2.99 5.83 -8.06
C CYS A 118 1.89 6.88 -8.05
N HIS A 119 1.35 7.22 -9.22
CA HIS A 119 0.13 8.02 -9.33
C HIS A 119 -1.07 7.26 -8.75
N ASN A 120 -2.08 7.99 -8.27
CA ASN A 120 -3.24 7.36 -7.62
C ASN A 120 -4.04 6.47 -8.57
N ASP A 121 -4.17 6.87 -9.84
CA ASP A 121 -4.96 6.18 -10.86
C ASP A 121 -4.46 4.76 -11.16
N VAL A 122 -3.15 4.53 -11.05
CA VAL A 122 -2.51 3.25 -11.36
C VAL A 122 -2.06 2.50 -10.10
N TYR A 123 -2.53 2.93 -8.93
CA TYR A 123 -2.04 2.39 -7.67
C TYR A 123 -2.21 0.88 -7.55
N TRP A 124 -3.38 0.35 -7.94
CA TRP A 124 -3.64 -1.07 -7.84
C TRP A 124 -2.79 -1.88 -8.82
N ASP A 125 -2.57 -1.37 -10.02
CA ASP A 125 -1.68 -1.99 -11.00
C ASP A 125 -0.25 -2.08 -10.45
N VAL A 126 0.26 -0.98 -9.89
CA VAL A 126 1.60 -0.96 -9.26
C VAL A 126 1.64 -1.86 -8.02
N TYR A 127 0.59 -1.91 -7.20
CA TYR A 127 0.49 -2.79 -6.04
C TYR A 127 0.63 -4.26 -6.44
N PHE A 128 -0.13 -4.71 -7.44
CA PHE A 128 -0.07 -6.10 -7.89
C PHE A 128 1.22 -6.41 -8.65
N ALA A 129 1.70 -5.48 -9.50
CA ALA A 129 2.98 -5.62 -10.19
C ALA A 129 4.16 -5.70 -9.20
N THR A 130 4.11 -4.96 -8.09
CA THR A 130 5.12 -5.02 -7.03
C THR A 130 5.11 -6.37 -6.32
N ASN A 131 3.94 -6.92 -6.00
CA ASN A 131 3.83 -8.28 -5.44
C ASN A 131 4.39 -9.33 -6.40
N GLN A 132 4.10 -9.22 -7.70
CA GLN A 132 4.67 -10.10 -8.71
C GLN A 132 6.19 -9.94 -8.80
N ALA A 133 6.71 -8.71 -8.78
CA ALA A 133 8.15 -8.45 -8.77
C ALA A 133 8.86 -9.05 -7.55
N ILE A 134 8.23 -9.00 -6.36
CA ILE A 134 8.74 -9.66 -5.16
C ILE A 134 8.86 -11.18 -5.38
N SER A 135 7.82 -11.80 -5.94
CA SER A 135 7.79 -13.23 -6.26
C SER A 135 8.85 -13.61 -7.30
N ASP A 136 9.00 -12.81 -8.36
CA ASP A 136 9.98 -13.05 -9.42
C ASP A 136 11.41 -12.93 -8.88
N VAL A 137 11.73 -11.89 -8.10
CA VAL A 137 13.07 -11.73 -7.50
C VAL A 137 13.38 -12.88 -6.55
N ALA A 138 12.40 -13.35 -5.78
CA ALA A 138 12.59 -14.53 -4.93
C ALA A 138 12.92 -15.79 -5.74
N ARG A 139 12.22 -16.00 -6.86
CA ARG A 139 12.45 -17.13 -7.77
C ARG A 139 13.81 -17.05 -8.45
N ASP A 140 14.16 -15.89 -9.00
CA ASP A 140 15.39 -15.69 -9.78
C ASP A 140 16.64 -15.84 -8.93
N ASN A 141 16.57 -15.46 -7.65
CA ASN A 141 17.65 -15.63 -6.68
C ASN A 141 17.58 -16.96 -5.90
N GLN A 142 16.65 -17.85 -6.26
CA GLN A 142 16.46 -19.16 -5.65
C GLN A 142 16.36 -19.07 -4.11
N LEU A 143 15.66 -18.04 -3.62
CA LEU A 143 15.58 -17.78 -2.19
C LEU A 143 14.81 -18.92 -1.51
N PRO A 144 15.33 -19.45 -0.38
CA PRO A 144 14.61 -20.44 0.39
C PRO A 144 13.32 -19.84 0.97
N PRO A 145 12.27 -20.66 1.19
CA PRO A 145 11.07 -20.18 1.85
C PRO A 145 11.40 -19.72 3.28
N ALA A 146 10.74 -18.65 3.73
CA ALA A 146 10.87 -18.22 5.11
C ALA A 146 10.19 -19.23 6.05
N GLU A 147 10.98 -19.95 6.83
CA GLU A 147 10.49 -20.95 7.77
C GLU A 147 10.24 -20.33 9.14
N GLN A 148 9.18 -20.76 9.83
CA GLN A 148 9.00 -20.47 11.25
C GLN A 148 9.54 -21.64 12.07
N PRO A 149 10.52 -21.42 12.97
CA PRO A 149 11.00 -22.50 13.82
C PRO A 149 9.90 -22.93 14.80
N VAL A 150 9.31 -24.10 14.57
CA VAL A 150 8.35 -24.71 15.50
C VAL A 150 9.13 -25.40 16.61
N LEU A 151 9.16 -24.79 17.80
CA LEU A 151 9.72 -25.43 19.00
C LEU A 151 8.77 -26.54 19.48
N VAL A 152 8.97 -27.76 18.99
CA VAL A 152 8.27 -28.94 19.52
C VAL A 152 8.89 -29.28 20.88
N ARG A 153 8.23 -28.86 21.97
CA ARG A 153 8.56 -29.34 23.32
C ARG A 153 8.17 -30.81 23.41
N GLN A 154 9.16 -31.71 23.29
CA GLN A 154 8.96 -33.11 23.66
C GLN A 154 8.73 -33.18 25.18
N ARG A 155 7.64 -33.82 25.58
CA ARG A 155 7.28 -34.09 26.97
C ARG A 155 8.08 -35.26 27.51
#